data_AF-A0A7C4UB10-F1
#
_entry.id   AF-A0A7C4UB10-F1
#
_cell.length_a   1.000
_cell.length_b   1.000
_cell.length_c   1.000
_cell.angle_alpha   90.00
_cell.angle_beta   90.00
_cell.angle_gamma   90.00
#
_symmetry.space_group_name_H-M   'P 1'
#
loop_
_entity.id
_entity.type
_entity.pdbx_description
1 polymer ?
#
loop_
_entity_poly.entity_id
_entity_poly.type
_entity_poly.pdbx_seq_one_letter_code
_entity_poly.pdbx_strand_id
1 'polypeptide(L)'
;MGKKKVTTESSEDAIKKAAEIESTIAKSGATHKKSKRIAEGRVYINATYNNTVITVTDNAGNVVTWGSSGSLGFSGPKKATPFAASKVIAAISEKIKNTGPMAVSVIVKGVGTGRDSAIRSLINQGFDILSIKDATPVPHNGPRPPKVRRV
;
A
#
# COMPACT_ATOMS: atom_id res chain seq x y z
N MET A 1 -16.34 -25.67 45.38
CA MET A 1 -15.37 -24.78 46.07
C MET A 1 -14.14 -24.64 45.21
N GLY A 2 -13.82 -23.44 44.73
CA GLY A 2 -12.60 -23.16 43.97
C GLY A 2 -12.40 -21.66 43.90
N LYS A 3 -11.75 -21.08 44.92
CA LYS A 3 -11.41 -19.65 44.94
C LYS A 3 -10.37 -19.39 43.85
N LYS A 4 -10.75 -18.70 42.77
CA LYS A 4 -9.76 -18.13 41.83
C LYS A 4 -8.98 -17.06 42.59
N LYS A 5 -7.70 -17.30 42.85
CA LYS A 5 -6.76 -16.25 43.25
C LYS A 5 -6.51 -15.38 42.01
N VAL A 6 -6.97 -14.13 42.06
CA VAL A 6 -6.53 -13.08 41.14
C VAL A 6 -5.31 -12.45 41.80
N THR A 7 -4.12 -12.77 41.28
CA THR A 7 -2.89 -12.02 41.59
C THR A 7 -2.90 -10.75 40.75
N THR A 8 -3.15 -9.62 41.41
CA THR A 8 -2.93 -8.30 40.83
C THR A 8 -1.42 -8.08 40.74
N GLU A 9 -0.87 -8.16 39.53
CA GLU A 9 0.50 -7.71 39.28
C GLU A 9 0.57 -6.20 39.59
N SER A 10 1.52 -5.84 40.44
CA SER A 10 1.77 -4.50 40.97
C SER A 10 1.98 -3.48 39.85
N SER A 11 1.38 -2.30 40.00
CA SER A 11 1.53 -1.14 39.12
C SER A 11 2.99 -0.72 38.91
N GLU A 12 3.87 -1.02 39.87
CA GLU A 12 5.30 -0.71 39.80
C GLU A 12 6.06 -1.53 38.74
N ASP A 13 5.64 -2.78 38.48
CA ASP A 13 6.27 -3.64 37.47
C ASP A 13 5.82 -3.27 36.05
N ALA A 14 4.60 -2.73 35.92
CA ALA A 14 4.10 -2.16 34.68
C ALA A 14 4.84 -0.86 34.31
N ILE A 15 5.16 -0.02 35.30
CA ILE A 15 5.92 1.23 35.09
C ILE A 15 7.39 0.93 34.73
N LYS A 16 8.01 -0.09 35.35
CA LYS A 16 9.37 -0.53 34.98
C LYS A 16 9.42 -1.12 33.57
N LYS A 17 8.44 -1.94 33.19
CA LYS A 17 8.31 -2.45 31.80
C LYS A 17 8.07 -1.32 30.80
N ALA A 18 7.27 -0.31 31.14
CA ALA A 18 7.06 0.86 30.29
C ALA A 18 8.35 1.67 30.10
N ALA A 19 9.13 1.90 31.16
CA ALA A 19 10.42 2.60 31.10
C ALA A 19 11.48 1.83 30.30
N GLU A 20 11.50 0.49 30.40
CA GLU A 20 12.37 -0.37 29.57
C GLU A 20 11.95 -0.33 28.09
N ILE A 21 10.66 -0.30 27.79
CA ILE A 21 10.11 -0.13 26.43
C ILE A 21 10.46 1.26 25.87
N GLU A 22 10.35 2.32 26.65
CA GLU A 22 10.75 3.67 26.23
C GLU A 22 12.27 3.77 25.96
N SER A 23 13.09 3.11 26.79
CA SER A 23 14.55 3.09 26.62
C SER A 23 14.99 2.27 25.39
N THR A 24 14.23 1.24 25.01
CA THR A 24 14.49 0.43 23.81
C THR A 24 13.98 1.12 22.54
N ILE A 25 12.89 1.90 22.62
CA ILE A 25 12.44 2.81 21.55
C ILE A 25 13.47 3.92 21.31
N ALA A 26 14.07 4.49 22.38
CA ALA A 26 15.12 5.50 22.26
C ALA A 26 16.43 4.95 21.65
N LYS A 27 16.80 3.70 21.94
CA LYS A 27 18.01 3.04 21.38
C LYS A 27 17.83 2.48 19.96
N SER A 28 16.60 2.17 19.55
CA SER A 28 16.28 1.74 18.18
C SER A 28 16.07 2.89 17.19
N GLY A 29 16.19 4.14 17.66
CA GLY A 29 16.35 5.34 16.83
C GLY A 29 17.70 5.37 16.09
N ALA A 30 18.04 4.30 15.36
CA ALA A 30 19.13 4.31 14.41
C ALA A 30 18.87 5.44 13.43
N THR A 31 19.78 6.41 13.41
CA THR A 31 19.83 7.58 12.53
C THR A 31 19.19 7.30 11.16
N HIS A 32 17.90 7.62 11.04
CA HIS A 32 17.24 7.63 9.74
C HIS A 32 17.91 8.75 8.95
N LYS A 33 18.85 8.36 8.09
CA LYS A 33 19.42 9.20 7.05
C LYS A 33 18.22 9.89 6.40
N LYS A 34 18.07 11.21 6.61
CA LYS A 34 16.93 11.99 6.11
C LYS A 34 16.82 11.72 4.62
N SER A 35 15.90 10.82 4.25
CA SER A 35 15.66 10.47 2.86
C SER A 35 15.19 11.74 2.17
N LYS A 36 15.89 12.12 1.12
CA LYS A 36 15.55 13.29 0.31
C LYS A 36 14.07 13.21 -0.05
N ARG A 37 13.29 14.25 0.26
CA ARG A 37 11.88 14.30 -0.16
C ARG A 37 11.82 14.31 -1.67
N ILE A 38 11.06 13.38 -2.22
CA ILE A 38 10.81 13.30 -3.64
C ILE A 38 9.69 14.30 -3.93
N ALA A 39 9.92 15.26 -4.83
CA ALA A 39 8.91 16.26 -5.16
C ALA A 39 7.84 15.68 -6.10
N GLU A 40 8.29 14.99 -7.14
CA GLU A 40 7.45 14.42 -8.20
C GLU A 40 7.79 12.95 -8.41
N GLY A 41 6.75 12.15 -8.68
CA GLY A 41 6.91 10.73 -8.93
C GLY A 41 5.85 10.15 -9.85
N ARG A 42 5.90 8.83 -10.01
CA ARG A 42 4.94 8.06 -10.81
C ARG A 42 4.28 7.01 -9.96
N VAL A 43 2.97 6.83 -10.13
CA VAL A 43 2.22 5.75 -9.50
C VAL A 43 1.74 4.80 -10.57
N TYR A 44 2.19 3.54 -10.47
CA TYR A 44 1.76 2.45 -11.32
C TYR A 44 0.62 1.70 -10.65
N ILE A 45 -0.54 1.66 -11.32
CA ILE A 45 -1.72 0.92 -10.90
C ILE A 45 -1.86 -0.28 -11.84
N ASN A 46 -1.60 -1.48 -11.32
CA ASN A 46 -1.84 -2.73 -12.04
C ASN A 46 -3.18 -3.33 -11.57
N ALA A 47 -4.22 -3.13 -12.37
CA ALA A 47 -5.58 -3.60 -12.13
C ALA A 47 -5.87 -4.85 -12.97
N THR A 48 -5.66 -6.02 -12.36
CA THR A 48 -6.09 -7.31 -12.95
C THR A 48 -7.49 -7.67 -12.47
N TYR A 49 -8.11 -8.70 -13.09
CA TYR A 49 -9.43 -9.19 -12.66
C TYR A 49 -9.46 -9.72 -11.22
N ASN A 50 -8.32 -10.19 -10.69
CA ASN A 50 -8.27 -10.91 -9.41
C ASN A 50 -7.56 -10.14 -8.29
N ASN A 51 -6.85 -9.06 -8.63
CA ASN A 51 -6.03 -8.31 -7.68
C ASN A 51 -5.69 -6.91 -8.22
N THR A 52 -5.46 -5.98 -7.29
CA THR A 52 -4.85 -4.68 -7.59
C THR A 52 -3.50 -4.55 -6.89
N VAL A 53 -2.50 -4.14 -7.65
CA VAL A 53 -1.14 -3.87 -7.15
C VAL A 53 -0.80 -2.43 -7.49
N ILE A 54 -0.31 -1.69 -6.51
CA ILE A 54 -0.02 -0.28 -6.62
C ILE A 54 1.43 -0.06 -6.20
N THR A 55 2.18 0.61 -7.05
CA THR A 55 3.61 0.87 -6.86
C THR A 55 3.87 2.35 -7.03
N VAL A 56 4.54 2.95 -6.05
CA VAL A 56 4.94 4.35 -6.09
C VAL A 56 6.43 4.43 -6.35
N THR A 57 6.80 5.27 -7.31
CA THR A 57 8.16 5.38 -7.82
C THR A 57 8.57 6.82 -7.98
N ASP A 58 9.89 7.05 -8.04
CA ASP A 58 10.47 8.31 -8.47
C ASP A 58 10.31 8.48 -9.99
N ASN A 59 10.56 9.68 -10.51
CA ASN A 59 10.55 9.91 -11.96
C ASN A 59 11.58 9.05 -12.73
N ALA A 60 12.66 8.64 -12.06
CA ALA A 60 13.66 7.72 -12.61
C ALA A 60 13.23 6.24 -12.63
N GLY A 61 12.10 5.90 -12.00
CA GLY A 61 11.58 4.52 -11.94
C GLY A 61 12.03 3.71 -10.72
N ASN A 62 12.79 4.31 -9.79
CA ASN A 62 13.13 3.65 -8.52
C ASN A 62 11.89 3.51 -7.64
N VAL A 63 11.67 2.32 -7.07
CA VAL A 63 10.50 2.04 -6.22
C VAL A 63 10.71 2.60 -4.82
N VAL A 64 9.77 3.44 -4.38
CA VAL A 64 9.74 4.01 -3.03
C VAL A 64 8.95 3.08 -2.10
N THR A 65 7.71 2.79 -2.47
CA THR A 65 6.87 1.81 -1.78
C THR A 65 5.94 1.11 -2.76
N TRP A 66 5.43 -0.05 -2.34
CA TRP A 66 4.41 -0.77 -3.07
C TRP A 66 3.45 -1.46 -2.10
N GLY A 67 2.30 -1.85 -2.62
CA GLY A 67 1.30 -2.59 -1.88
C GLY A 67 0.34 -3.29 -2.83
N SER A 68 -0.32 -4.32 -2.34
CA SER A 68 -1.38 -5.02 -3.07
C SER A 68 -2.54 -5.31 -2.15
N SER A 69 -3.71 -5.61 -2.72
CA SER A 69 -4.88 -6.00 -1.92
C SER A 69 -4.57 -7.22 -1.04
N GLY A 70 -3.76 -8.17 -1.54
CA GLY A 70 -3.29 -9.31 -0.75
C GLY A 70 -2.39 -8.94 0.43
N SER A 71 -1.51 -7.93 0.28
CA SER A 71 -0.62 -7.47 1.35
C SER A 71 -1.36 -6.86 2.54
N LEU A 72 -2.60 -6.39 2.34
CA LEU A 72 -3.46 -5.85 3.38
C LEU A 72 -4.36 -6.91 4.04
N GLY A 73 -4.21 -8.19 3.68
CA GLY A 73 -4.99 -9.28 4.25
C GLY A 73 -6.31 -9.57 3.53
N PHE A 74 -6.61 -8.92 2.39
CA PHE A 74 -7.75 -9.34 1.57
C PHE A 74 -7.44 -10.69 0.91
N SER A 75 -8.36 -11.65 1.05
CA SER A 75 -8.23 -13.01 0.51
C SER A 75 -9.36 -13.34 -0.46
N GLY A 76 -9.10 -14.33 -1.34
CA GLY A 76 -10.09 -14.81 -2.31
C GLY A 76 -10.64 -13.71 -3.24
N PRO A 77 -11.96 -13.71 -3.53
CA PRO A 77 -12.57 -12.75 -4.46
C PRO A 77 -12.58 -11.31 -3.91
N LYS A 78 -12.42 -11.12 -2.60
CA LYS A 78 -12.39 -9.78 -1.98
C LYS A 78 -11.20 -8.94 -2.48
N LYS A 79 -10.13 -9.56 -2.97
CA LYS A 79 -8.96 -8.89 -3.55
C LYS A 79 -9.25 -8.09 -4.82
N ALA A 80 -10.25 -8.50 -5.60
CA ALA A 80 -10.63 -7.82 -6.84
C ALA A 80 -11.52 -6.59 -6.59
N THR A 81 -12.04 -6.43 -5.38
CA THR A 81 -13.05 -5.42 -5.11
C THR A 81 -12.49 -3.99 -5.17
N PRO A 82 -13.29 -3.01 -5.61
CA PRO A 82 -12.89 -1.61 -5.61
C PRO A 82 -12.53 -1.09 -4.21
N PHE A 83 -13.22 -1.60 -3.18
CA PHE A 83 -12.94 -1.26 -1.79
C PHE A 83 -11.52 -1.64 -1.36
N ALA A 84 -11.05 -2.83 -1.79
CA ALA A 84 -9.69 -3.26 -1.50
C ALA A 84 -8.66 -2.32 -2.14
N ALA A 85 -8.88 -1.86 -3.37
CA ALA A 85 -7.99 -0.91 -4.04
C ALA A 85 -7.89 0.43 -3.29
N SER A 86 -9.02 0.97 -2.81
CA SER A 86 -9.04 2.18 -2.00
C SER A 86 -8.24 2.04 -0.70
N LYS A 87 -8.36 0.89 -0.02
CA LYS A 87 -7.60 0.62 1.21
C LYS A 87 -6.10 0.46 0.96
N VAL A 88 -5.69 -0.12 -0.19
CA VAL A 88 -4.28 -0.17 -0.61
C VAL A 88 -3.68 1.23 -0.69
N ILE A 89 -4.40 2.17 -1.28
CA ILE A 89 -3.89 3.55 -1.42
C ILE A 89 -3.83 4.27 -0.09
N ALA A 90 -4.82 4.10 0.79
CA ALA A 90 -4.77 4.67 2.13
C ALA A 90 -3.51 4.19 2.89
N ALA A 91 -3.22 2.88 2.85
CA ALA A 91 -2.05 2.31 3.49
C ALA A 91 -0.73 2.78 2.86
N ILE A 92 -0.68 2.95 1.53
CA ILE A 92 0.49 3.50 0.83
C ILE A 92 0.69 4.98 1.17
N SER A 93 -0.39 5.76 1.21
CA SER A 93 -0.39 7.17 1.58
C SER A 93 0.25 7.34 2.96
N GLU A 94 -0.19 6.56 3.94
CA GLU A 94 0.38 6.56 5.30
C GLU A 94 1.88 6.28 5.34
N LYS A 95 2.37 5.32 4.55
CA LYS A 95 3.81 5.00 4.45
C LYS A 95 4.62 6.13 3.81
N ILE A 96 4.00 6.90 2.93
CA ILE A 96 4.68 7.92 2.10
C ILE A 96 4.60 9.33 2.68
N LYS A 97 3.70 9.60 3.63
CA LYS A 97 3.44 10.94 4.23
C LYS A 97 4.68 11.81 4.46
N ASN A 98 5.80 11.24 4.90
CA ASN A 98 7.00 12.00 5.25
C ASN A 98 8.04 12.13 4.13
N THR A 99 8.06 11.19 3.17
CA THR A 99 9.21 10.98 2.27
C THR A 99 8.85 11.08 0.78
N GLY A 100 7.67 10.61 0.38
CA GLY A 100 7.38 10.43 -1.04
C GLY A 100 6.65 11.61 -1.69
N PRO A 101 6.32 11.45 -2.98
CA PRO A 101 5.88 12.53 -3.85
C PRO A 101 4.47 13.00 -3.53
N MET A 102 4.25 14.32 -3.52
CA MET A 102 2.91 14.93 -3.48
C MET A 102 2.31 15.03 -4.88
N ALA A 103 3.14 15.33 -5.89
CA ALA A 103 2.72 15.41 -7.28
C ALA A 103 3.05 14.11 -8.03
N VAL A 104 2.05 13.54 -8.70
CA VAL A 104 2.13 12.18 -9.24
C VAL A 104 1.58 12.10 -10.65
N SER A 105 2.35 11.45 -11.53
CA SER A 105 1.84 10.94 -12.81
C SER A 105 1.32 9.51 -12.65
N VAL A 106 0.05 9.27 -12.97
CA VAL A 106 -0.60 7.98 -12.78
C VAL A 106 -0.54 7.18 -14.07
N ILE A 107 0.03 5.97 -13.99
CA ILE A 107 0.14 5.03 -15.09
C ILE A 107 -0.69 3.80 -14.74
N VAL A 108 -1.70 3.52 -15.54
CA VAL A 108 -2.64 2.43 -15.29
C VAL A 108 -2.39 1.29 -16.26
N LYS A 109 -2.43 0.06 -15.76
CA LYS A 109 -2.31 -1.16 -16.55
C LYS A 109 -3.43 -2.12 -16.19
N GLY A 110 -4.17 -2.59 -17.20
CA GLY A 110 -5.24 -3.56 -17.05
C GLY A 110 -6.62 -2.93 -16.88
N VAL A 111 -7.63 -3.79 -16.98
CA VAL A 111 -9.07 -3.45 -17.02
C VAL A 111 -9.83 -3.91 -15.77
N GLY A 112 -9.11 -4.28 -14.70
CA GLY A 112 -9.71 -4.75 -13.46
C GLY A 112 -10.59 -3.70 -12.76
N THR A 113 -11.54 -4.17 -11.96
CA THR A 113 -12.55 -3.36 -11.25
C THR A 113 -11.98 -2.32 -10.30
N GLY A 114 -10.79 -2.53 -9.74
CA GLY A 114 -10.16 -1.56 -8.84
C GLY A 114 -9.44 -0.39 -9.53
N ARG A 115 -9.50 -0.30 -10.86
CA ARG A 115 -8.84 0.75 -11.66
C ARG A 115 -9.29 2.17 -11.31
N ASP A 116 -10.58 2.44 -11.45
CA ASP A 116 -11.15 3.78 -11.24
C ASP A 116 -11.15 4.15 -9.75
N SER A 117 -11.49 3.18 -8.89
CA SER A 117 -11.44 3.36 -7.44
C SER A 117 -10.06 3.71 -6.93
N ALA A 118 -9.00 3.18 -7.56
CA ALA A 118 -7.63 3.54 -7.22
C ALA A 118 -7.35 5.01 -7.56
N ILE A 119 -7.66 5.46 -8.77
CA ILE A 119 -7.44 6.86 -9.18
C ILE A 119 -8.20 7.82 -8.26
N ARG A 120 -9.48 7.55 -7.97
CA ARG A 120 -10.28 8.37 -7.06
C ARG A 120 -9.72 8.42 -5.64
N SER A 121 -9.18 7.28 -5.17
CA SER A 121 -8.61 7.23 -3.82
C SER A 121 -7.29 7.99 -3.71
N LEU A 122 -6.52 8.12 -4.80
CA LEU A 122 -5.35 8.99 -4.82
C LEU A 122 -5.74 10.46 -4.64
N ILE A 123 -6.79 10.91 -5.34
CA ILE A 123 -7.34 12.27 -5.19
C ILE A 123 -7.80 12.50 -3.74
N ASN A 124 -8.55 11.55 -3.17
CA ASN A 124 -9.07 11.65 -1.81
C ASN A 124 -7.96 11.67 -0.73
N GLN A 125 -6.79 11.11 -1.01
CA GLN A 125 -5.64 11.14 -0.11
C GLN A 125 -4.79 12.42 -0.26
N GLY A 126 -5.16 13.33 -1.16
CA GLY A 126 -4.50 14.63 -1.35
C GLY A 126 -3.28 14.60 -2.26
N PHE A 127 -3.13 13.57 -3.10
CA PHE A 127 -2.12 13.58 -4.16
C PHE A 127 -2.56 14.48 -5.31
N ASP A 128 -1.63 15.29 -5.82
CA ASP A 128 -1.85 16.10 -7.02
C ASP A 128 -1.57 15.27 -8.26
N ILE A 129 -2.58 15.11 -9.13
CA ILE A 129 -2.48 14.24 -10.32
C ILE A 129 -2.12 15.10 -11.53
N LEU A 130 -0.87 14.97 -11.97
CA LEU A 130 -0.34 15.69 -13.13
C LEU A 130 -0.86 15.12 -14.46
N SER A 131 -0.93 13.79 -14.56
CA SER A 131 -1.37 13.10 -15.76
C SER A 131 -1.95 11.72 -15.45
N ILE A 132 -2.85 11.25 -16.30
CA ILE A 132 -3.40 9.89 -16.26
C ILE A 132 -3.11 9.26 -17.62
N LYS A 133 -2.29 8.20 -17.63
CA LYS A 133 -1.96 7.45 -18.84
C LYS A 133 -2.36 5.99 -18.70
N ASP A 134 -3.06 5.46 -19.69
CA ASP A 134 -3.28 4.02 -19.82
C ASP A 134 -2.12 3.38 -20.58
N ALA A 135 -1.50 2.38 -19.97
CA ALA A 135 -0.43 1.56 -20.53
C ALA A 135 -0.82 0.07 -20.56
N THR A 136 -2.12 -0.22 -20.70
CA THR A 136 -2.62 -1.59 -20.88
C THR A 136 -2.06 -2.18 -22.19
N PRO A 137 -1.31 -3.30 -22.12
CA PRO A 137 -0.67 -3.85 -23.31
C PRO A 137 -1.72 -4.51 -24.21
N VAL A 138 -1.79 -4.06 -25.47
CA VAL A 138 -2.59 -4.67 -26.53
C VAL A 138 -1.64 -5.34 -27.52
N PRO A 139 -1.63 -6.68 -27.65
CA PRO A 139 -0.73 -7.36 -28.58
C PRO A 139 -1.21 -7.22 -30.03
N HIS A 140 -0.29 -6.91 -30.95
CA HIS A 140 -0.56 -6.89 -32.39
C HIS A 140 -0.46 -8.30 -32.98
N ASN A 141 -1.52 -9.11 -32.84
CA ASN A 141 -1.58 -10.51 -33.32
C ASN A 141 -0.36 -11.36 -32.87
N GLY A 142 0.06 -11.20 -31.62
CA GLY A 142 1.20 -11.89 -31.01
C GLY A 142 0.91 -13.35 -30.61
N PRO A 143 1.30 -13.79 -29.40
CA PRO A 143 1.08 -15.17 -28.97
C PRO A 143 -0.39 -15.58 -29.01
N ARG A 144 -0.65 -16.83 -29.42
CA ARG A 144 -2.00 -17.40 -29.43
C ARG A 144 -2.60 -17.37 -28.02
N PRO A 145 -3.81 -16.79 -27.82
CA PRO A 145 -4.44 -16.77 -26.51
C PRO A 145 -4.77 -18.18 -26.02
N PRO A 146 -4.80 -18.41 -24.69
CA PRO A 146 -5.15 -19.71 -24.14
C PRO A 146 -6.56 -20.13 -24.55
N LYS A 147 -6.78 -21.44 -24.64
CA LYS A 147 -8.10 -22.01 -24.97
C LYS A 147 -9.16 -21.45 -24.00
N VAL A 148 -10.28 -20.98 -24.55
CA VAL A 148 -11.42 -20.49 -23.77
C VAL A 148 -11.86 -21.59 -22.81
N ARG A 149 -11.98 -21.24 -21.52
CA ARG A 149 -12.43 -22.17 -20.49
C ARG A 149 -13.89 -22.54 -20.74
N ARG A 150 -14.19 -23.84 -20.67
CA ARG A 150 -15.55 -24.37 -20.62
C ARG A 150 -15.91 -24.45 -19.15
N VAL A 151 -16.67 -23.46 -18.67
CA VAL A 151 -17.15 -23.40 -17.29
C VAL A 151 -18.64 -23.60 -17.31
#